data_AF-A0A103Y3B1-F1
#
_entry.id   AF-A0A103Y3B1-F1
#
_cell.length_a   1.000
_cell.length_b   1.000
_cell.length_c   1.000
_cell.angle_alpha   90.00
_cell.angle_beta   90.00
_cell.angle_gamma   90.00
#
_symmetry.space_group_name_H-M   'P 1'
#
loop_
_entity.id
_entity.type
_entity.pdbx_description
1 polymer ?
#
loop_
_entity_poly.entity_id
_entity_poly.type
_entity_poly.pdbx_seq_one_letter_code
_entity_poly.pdbx_strand_id
1 'polypeptide(L)'
;MKSVGSAALKMVEEVWRQFNTIPGLMEGTTKPDYATCVKISTDASLKEMIPPGALVMITPLVAGTLFGVESLAGVLAGSLVSGVQIAISASNTGGAWDNAKKYIEAGGSEHARTLGPKGSEAHKAAVIGDTMGDPLKDTLGPSLKWF
;
A
#
# COMPACT_ATOMS: atom_id res chain seq x y z
N MET A 1 -2.07 0.05 -6.97
CA MET A 1 -0.60 0.18 -6.77
C MET A 1 -0.04 1.51 -7.29
N LYS A 2 -0.20 1.85 -8.57
CA LYS A 2 0.30 3.13 -9.14
C LYS A 2 -0.18 4.38 -8.38
N SER A 3 -1.45 4.38 -7.97
CA SER A 3 -2.05 5.49 -7.21
C SER A 3 -1.40 5.68 -5.84
N VAL A 4 -1.15 4.58 -5.11
CA VAL A 4 -0.46 4.62 -3.80
C VAL A 4 0.99 5.08 -3.98
N GLY A 5 1.71 4.58 -5.00
CA GLY A 5 3.09 5.02 -5.27
C GLY A 5 3.20 6.51 -5.59
N SER A 6 2.26 7.04 -6.38
CA SER A 6 2.23 8.47 -6.72
C SER A 6 1.88 9.35 -5.51
N ALA A 7 0.96 8.90 -4.66
CA ALA A 7 0.60 9.60 -3.43
C ALA A 7 1.73 9.54 -2.38
N ALA A 8 2.39 8.40 -2.24
CA ALA A 8 3.53 8.21 -1.34
C ALA A 8 4.71 9.10 -1.74
N LEU A 9 5.00 9.22 -3.04
CA LEU A 9 6.06 10.10 -3.52
C LEU A 9 5.79 11.57 -3.16
N LYS A 10 4.55 12.05 -3.35
CA LYS A 10 4.14 13.40 -2.92
C LYS A 10 4.23 13.58 -1.40
N MET A 11 3.91 12.54 -0.63
CA MET A 11 4.06 12.57 0.82
C MET A 11 5.53 12.69 1.23
N VAL A 12 6.43 11.96 0.56
CA VAL A 12 7.88 12.04 0.81
C VAL A 12 8.40 13.44 0.48
N GLU A 13 8.02 14.01 -0.66
CA GLU A 13 8.40 15.38 -1.05
C GLU A 13 7.93 16.41 -0.02
N GLU A 14 6.70 16.30 0.47
CA GLU A 14 6.16 17.23 1.48
C GLU A 14 6.85 17.08 2.84
N VAL A 15 7.10 15.84 3.29
CA VAL A 15 7.84 15.59 4.53
C VAL A 15 9.25 16.15 4.44
N TRP A 16 9.93 15.94 3.31
CA TRP A 16 11.25 16.54 3.04
C TRP A 16 11.21 18.07 3.02
N ARG A 17 10.17 18.67 2.42
CA ARG A 17 9.98 20.12 2.43
C ARG A 17 9.86 20.62 3.87
N GLN A 18 9.05 20.00 4.71
CA GLN A 18 8.89 20.41 6.11
C GLN A 18 10.20 20.30 6.89
N PHE A 19 10.91 19.18 6.79
CA PHE A 19 12.20 19.00 7.49
C PHE A 19 13.29 19.99 7.05
N ASN A 20 13.32 20.37 5.78
CA ASN A 20 14.36 21.26 5.25
C ASN A 20 14.03 22.75 5.38
N THR A 21 12.75 23.13 5.50
CA THR A 21 12.33 24.54 5.47
C THR A 21 11.80 25.07 6.81
N ILE A 22 11.34 24.21 7.72
CA ILE A 22 10.82 24.62 9.02
C ILE A 22 11.92 24.53 10.07
N PRO A 23 12.45 25.67 10.58
CA PRO A 23 13.49 25.66 11.61
C PRO A 23 12.96 25.06 12.91
N GLY A 24 13.77 24.25 13.59
CA GLY A 24 13.38 23.65 14.87
C GLY A 24 12.57 22.35 14.74
N LEU A 25 12.25 21.90 13.52
CA LEU A 25 11.44 20.69 13.34
C LEU A 25 12.24 19.42 13.61
N MET A 26 13.50 19.33 13.17
CA MET A 26 14.37 18.18 13.47
C MET A 26 14.79 18.19 14.94
N GLU A 27 14.93 19.36 15.54
CA GLU A 27 15.27 19.56 16.95
C GLU A 27 14.06 19.31 17.88
N GLY A 28 12.86 19.15 17.32
CA GLY A 28 11.63 18.88 18.06
C GLY A 28 11.07 20.09 18.83
N THR A 29 11.54 21.31 18.52
CA THR A 29 11.08 22.55 19.16
C THR A 29 9.86 23.14 18.47
N THR A 30 9.67 22.84 17.18
CA THR A 30 8.54 23.30 16.36
C THR A 30 7.61 22.15 16.00
N LYS A 31 6.30 22.40 15.95
CA LYS A 31 5.30 21.39 15.54
C LYS A 31 5.24 21.28 14.01
N PRO A 32 5.17 20.05 13.45
CA PRO A 32 4.99 19.85 12.01
C PRO A 32 3.58 20.25 11.55
N ASP A 33 3.45 20.48 10.25
CA ASP A 33 2.16 20.68 9.61
C ASP A 33 1.55 19.35 9.19
N TYR A 34 0.73 18.79 10.07
CA TYR A 34 -0.02 17.55 9.81
C TYR A 34 -1.14 17.74 8.77
N ALA A 35 -1.70 18.95 8.65
CA ALA A 35 -2.87 19.20 7.80
C ALA A 35 -2.53 19.03 6.32
N THR A 36 -1.33 19.45 5.91
CA THR A 36 -0.89 19.28 4.52
C THR A 36 -0.72 17.81 4.15
N CYS A 37 -0.13 17.00 5.03
CA CYS A 37 -0.02 15.55 4.81
C CYS A 37 -1.41 14.88 4.70
N VAL A 38 -2.34 15.23 5.59
CA VAL A 38 -3.74 14.73 5.53
C VAL A 38 -4.41 15.13 4.23
N LYS A 39 -4.19 16.36 3.75
CA LYS A 39 -4.76 16.84 2.49
C LYS A 39 -4.25 16.04 1.29
N ILE A 40 -2.95 15.75 1.23
CA ILE A 40 -2.35 14.98 0.13
C ILE A 40 -2.96 13.58 0.04
N SER A 41 -3.08 12.88 1.17
CA SER A 41 -3.67 11.53 1.18
C SER A 41 -5.17 11.56 0.88
N THR A 42 -5.89 12.58 1.36
CA THR A 42 -7.33 12.75 1.10
C THR A 42 -7.60 13.03 -0.38
N ASP A 43 -6.91 14.00 -0.98
CA ASP A 43 -7.09 14.36 -2.39
C ASP A 43 -6.73 13.18 -3.31
N ALA A 44 -5.65 12.47 -3.00
CA ALA A 44 -5.23 11.31 -3.77
C ALA A 44 -6.23 10.15 -3.65
N SER A 45 -6.69 9.82 -2.45
CA SER A 45 -7.63 8.71 -2.24
C SER A 45 -8.98 8.98 -2.92
N LEU A 46 -9.52 10.20 -2.80
CA LEU A 46 -10.78 10.58 -3.45
C LEU A 46 -10.71 10.52 -4.97
N LYS A 47 -9.61 11.00 -5.55
CA LYS A 47 -9.44 11.02 -7.01
C LYS A 47 -9.19 9.63 -7.59
N GLU A 48 -8.32 8.86 -6.94
CA GLU A 48 -7.79 7.61 -7.48
C GLU A 48 -8.68 6.39 -7.21
N MET A 49 -9.67 6.48 -6.32
CA MET A 49 -10.62 5.39 -6.10
C MET A 49 -11.63 5.22 -7.26
N ILE A 50 -11.89 6.30 -8.01
CA ILE A 50 -12.95 6.32 -9.03
C ILE A 50 -12.65 5.35 -10.17
N PRO A 51 -11.44 5.33 -10.79
CA PRO A 51 -11.20 4.43 -11.92
C PRO A 51 -11.27 2.93 -11.57
N PRO A 52 -10.67 2.43 -10.47
CA PRO A 52 -10.83 1.03 -10.06
C PRO A 52 -12.28 0.67 -9.73
N GLY A 53 -13.01 1.55 -9.03
CA GLY A 53 -14.43 1.32 -8.72
C GLY A 53 -15.31 1.28 -9.97
N ALA A 54 -15.07 2.20 -10.91
CA ALA A 54 -15.76 2.21 -12.19
C ALA A 54 -15.48 0.95 -13.00
N LEU A 55 -14.23 0.46 -13.03
CA LEU A 55 -13.87 -0.77 -13.72
C LEU A 55 -14.71 -1.97 -13.22
N VAL A 56 -14.81 -2.14 -11.89
CA VAL A 56 -15.60 -3.23 -11.29
C VAL A 56 -17.08 -3.11 -11.65
N MET A 57 -17.65 -1.92 -11.51
CA MET A 57 -19.09 -1.70 -11.73
C MET A 57 -19.49 -1.80 -13.21
N ILE A 58 -18.63 -1.34 -14.11
CA ILE A 58 -18.90 -1.29 -15.56
C ILE A 58 -18.67 -2.65 -16.21
N THR A 59 -17.74 -3.47 -15.70
CA THR A 59 -17.38 -4.75 -16.34
C THR A 59 -18.58 -5.69 -16.52
N PRO A 60 -19.44 -5.95 -15.51
CA PRO A 60 -20.63 -6.78 -15.69
C PRO A 60 -21.66 -6.16 -16.63
N LEU A 61 -21.82 -4.83 -16.61
CA LEU A 61 -22.75 -4.13 -17.49
C LEU A 61 -22.33 -4.28 -18.95
N VAL A 62 -21.06 -4.06 -19.25
CA VAL A 62 -20.53 -4.18 -20.61
C VAL A 62 -20.53 -5.63 -21.08
N ALA A 63 -20.06 -6.58 -20.25
CA ALA A 63 -20.06 -8.00 -20.59
C ALA A 63 -21.47 -8.53 -20.83
N GLY A 64 -22.41 -8.23 -19.93
CA GLY A 64 -23.79 -8.70 -20.02
C GLY A 64 -24.58 -8.09 -21.18
N THR A 65 -24.41 -6.78 -21.44
CA THR A 65 -25.20 -6.08 -22.48
C THR A 65 -24.66 -6.27 -23.89
N LEU A 66 -23.35 -6.35 -24.07
CA LEU A 66 -22.73 -6.46 -25.41
C LEU A 66 -22.44 -7.90 -25.82
N PHE A 67 -22.13 -8.79 -24.88
CA PHE A 67 -21.64 -10.15 -25.17
C PHE A 67 -22.53 -11.27 -24.63
N GLY A 68 -23.59 -10.93 -23.91
CA GLY A 68 -24.55 -11.89 -23.37
C GLY A 68 -24.13 -12.53 -22.04
N VAL A 69 -25.02 -13.37 -21.51
CA VAL A 69 -24.90 -13.94 -20.17
C VAL A 69 -23.85 -15.04 -20.08
N GLU A 70 -23.59 -15.74 -21.19
CA GLU A 70 -22.58 -16.79 -21.30
C GLU A 70 -21.17 -16.21 -21.16
N SER A 71 -20.92 -15.05 -21.79
CA SER A 71 -19.65 -14.33 -21.66
C SER A 71 -19.46 -13.81 -20.22
N LEU A 72 -20.52 -13.25 -19.62
CA LEU A 72 -20.51 -12.80 -18.23
C LEU A 72 -20.19 -13.94 -17.25
N ALA A 73 -20.75 -15.13 -17.46
CA ALA A 73 -20.46 -16.30 -16.64
C ALA A 73 -18.97 -16.69 -16.69
N GLY A 74 -18.36 -16.61 -17.89
CA GLY A 74 -16.91 -16.82 -18.06
C GLY A 74 -16.06 -15.78 -17.34
N VAL A 75 -16.45 -14.50 -17.41
CA VAL A 75 -15.77 -13.40 -16.70
C VAL A 75 -15.83 -13.60 -15.19
N LEU A 76 -16.98 -13.96 -14.63
CA LEU A 76 -17.17 -14.19 -13.19
C LEU A 76 -16.35 -15.40 -12.70
N ALA A 77 -16.36 -16.50 -13.44
CA ALA A 77 -15.58 -17.68 -13.08
C ALA A 77 -14.07 -17.39 -13.15
N GLY A 78 -13.63 -16.71 -14.21
CA GLY A 78 -12.23 -16.33 -14.42
C GLY A 78 -11.72 -15.34 -13.39
N SER A 79 -12.50 -14.30 -13.07
CA SER A 79 -12.11 -13.29 -12.07
C SER A 79 -11.95 -13.92 -10.68
N LEU A 80 -12.83 -14.85 -10.31
CA LEU A 80 -12.75 -15.55 -9.03
C LEU A 80 -11.48 -16.40 -8.91
N VAL A 81 -11.24 -17.31 -9.86
CA VAL A 81 -10.12 -18.27 -9.75
C VAL A 81 -8.76 -17.61 -9.95
N SER A 82 -8.70 -16.51 -10.70
CA SER A 82 -7.47 -15.73 -10.88
C SER A 82 -7.23 -14.76 -9.73
N GLY A 83 -8.26 -13.99 -9.35
CA GLY A 83 -8.17 -12.93 -8.34
C GLY A 83 -7.80 -13.44 -6.96
N VAL A 84 -8.31 -14.62 -6.57
CA VAL A 84 -8.01 -15.22 -5.26
C VAL A 84 -6.52 -15.50 -5.06
N GLN A 85 -5.81 -15.92 -6.11
CA GLN A 85 -4.38 -16.25 -6.03
C GLN A 85 -3.53 -15.00 -5.77
N ILE A 86 -3.83 -13.91 -6.48
CA ILE A 86 -3.15 -12.63 -6.31
C ILE A 86 -3.53 -12.00 -4.97
N ALA A 87 -4.78 -12.08 -4.55
CA ALA A 87 -5.24 -11.54 -3.27
C ALA A 87 -4.51 -12.19 -2.08
N ILE A 88 -4.40 -13.52 -2.08
CA ILE A 88 -3.72 -14.27 -1.01
C ILE A 88 -2.21 -13.98 -1.01
N SER A 89 -1.56 -14.10 -2.17
CA SER A 89 -0.12 -13.87 -2.27
C SER A 89 0.26 -12.44 -1.88
N ALA A 90 -0.44 -11.42 -2.38
CA ALA A 90 -0.17 -10.03 -2.04
C ALA A 90 -0.34 -9.74 -0.54
N SER A 91 -1.41 -10.28 0.07
CA SER A 91 -1.69 -10.08 1.50
C SER A 91 -0.63 -10.76 2.38
N ASN A 92 -0.26 -12.01 2.05
CA ASN A 92 0.71 -12.78 2.82
C ASN A 92 2.13 -12.22 2.67
N THR A 93 2.52 -11.82 1.46
CA THR A 93 3.84 -11.24 1.21
C THR A 93 4.01 -9.92 1.96
N GLY A 94 3.02 -9.02 1.92
CA GLY A 94 3.09 -7.78 2.69
C GLY A 94 3.10 -8.03 4.20
N GLY A 95 2.28 -8.97 4.70
CA GLY A 95 2.27 -9.33 6.12
C GLY A 95 3.57 -9.97 6.59
N ALA A 96 4.23 -10.75 5.73
CA ALA A 96 5.54 -11.33 6.01
C ALA A 96 6.62 -10.26 6.12
N TRP A 97 6.63 -9.25 5.23
CA TRP A 97 7.60 -8.15 5.29
C TRP A 97 7.40 -7.25 6.53
N ASP A 98 6.15 -6.93 6.90
CA ASP A 98 5.90 -6.17 8.14
C ASP A 98 6.35 -6.94 9.39
N ASN A 99 6.06 -8.24 9.45
CA ASN A 99 6.50 -9.08 10.56
C ASN A 99 8.02 -9.28 10.59
N ALA A 100 8.69 -9.38 9.45
CA ALA A 100 10.15 -9.44 9.38
C ALA A 100 10.80 -8.15 9.90
N LYS A 101 10.26 -6.98 9.54
CA LYS A 101 10.68 -5.69 10.10
C LYS A 101 10.48 -5.66 11.62
N LYS A 102 9.28 -6.02 12.10
CA LYS A 102 8.97 -6.08 13.55
C LYS A 102 9.88 -7.05 14.31
N TYR A 103 10.26 -8.17 13.69
CA TYR A 103 11.18 -9.14 14.29
C TYR A 103 12.56 -8.52 14.57
N ILE A 104 13.12 -7.80 13.59
CA ILE A 104 14.40 -7.08 13.75
C ILE A 104 14.27 -5.95 14.77
N GLU A 105 13.16 -5.21 14.75
CA GLU A 105 12.91 -4.12 15.69
C GLU A 105 12.72 -4.55 17.14
N ALA A 106 12.15 -5.74 17.36
CA ALA A 106 11.91 -6.29 18.69
C ALA A 106 13.17 -6.85 19.35
N GLY A 107 14.13 -7.37 18.57
CA GLY A 107 15.40 -7.89 19.10
C GLY A 107 15.22 -8.99 20.16
N GLY A 108 14.11 -9.74 20.09
CA GLY A 108 13.70 -10.70 21.14
C GLY A 108 14.51 -12.01 21.16
N SER A 109 15.30 -12.27 20.13
CA SER A 109 16.16 -13.45 20.00
C SER A 109 17.60 -13.06 19.69
N GLU A 110 18.54 -13.98 19.91
CA GLU A 110 19.96 -13.83 19.53
C GLU A 110 20.08 -13.40 18.05
N HIS A 111 19.36 -14.10 17.16
CA HIS A 111 19.37 -13.84 15.72
C HIS A 111 18.74 -12.48 15.35
N ALA A 112 17.67 -12.07 16.01
CA ALA A 112 17.08 -10.75 15.77
C ALA A 112 18.07 -9.64 16.17
N ARG A 113 18.82 -9.83 17.25
CA ARG A 113 19.84 -8.88 17.72
C ARG A 113 21.03 -8.79 16.78
N THR A 114 21.42 -9.89 16.12
CA THR A 114 22.49 -9.84 15.11
C THR A 114 22.10 -9.04 13.87
N LEU A 115 20.79 -8.96 13.56
CA LEU A 115 20.26 -8.17 12.45
C LEU A 115 19.97 -6.71 12.86
N GLY A 116 19.75 -6.46 14.15
CA GLY A 116 19.61 -5.12 14.72
C GLY A 116 20.95 -4.40 14.91
N PRO A 117 20.97 -3.25 15.62
CA PRO A 117 19.84 -2.51 16.19
C PRO A 117 19.06 -1.71 15.13
N LYS A 118 17.99 -1.00 15.55
CA LYS A 118 17.24 -0.08 14.67
C LYS A 118 18.20 0.91 13.99
N GLY A 119 18.05 1.06 12.68
CA GLY A 119 18.95 1.86 11.85
C GLY A 119 20.12 1.09 11.23
N SER A 120 20.29 -0.20 11.54
CA SER A 120 21.22 -1.08 10.82
C SER A 120 20.81 -1.21 9.35
N GLU A 121 21.75 -1.60 8.48
CA GLU A 121 21.45 -1.82 7.06
C GLU A 121 20.42 -2.93 6.85
N ALA A 122 20.43 -3.97 7.68
CA ALA A 122 19.42 -5.02 7.65
C ALA A 122 18.02 -4.50 8.06
N HIS A 123 17.94 -3.62 9.07
CA HIS A 123 16.69 -2.96 9.45
C HIS A 123 16.17 -2.05 8.35
N LYS A 124 17.03 -1.23 7.72
CA LYS A 124 16.64 -0.39 6.58
C LYS A 124 16.13 -1.22 5.40
N ALA A 125 16.79 -2.33 5.08
CA ALA A 125 16.33 -3.24 4.03
C ALA A 125 14.95 -3.84 4.34
N ALA A 126 14.70 -4.21 5.60
CA ALA A 126 13.39 -4.69 6.03
C ALA A 126 12.31 -3.60 5.95
N VAL A 127 12.64 -2.34 6.25
CA VAL A 127 11.73 -1.18 6.06
C VAL A 127 11.40 -0.98 4.57
N ILE A 128 12.37 -1.13 3.66
CA ILE A 128 12.09 -1.09 2.21
C ILE A 128 11.11 -2.21 1.82
N GLY A 129 11.31 -3.44 2.31
CA GLY A 129 10.37 -4.54 2.06
C GLY A 129 8.96 -4.25 2.56
N ASP A 130 8.84 -3.70 3.76
CA ASP A 130 7.56 -3.32 4.36
C ASP A 130 6.83 -2.23 3.55
N THR A 131 7.53 -1.16 3.17
CA THR A 131 6.94 -0.08 2.34
C THR A 131 6.50 -0.54 0.96
N MET A 132 7.17 -1.54 0.38
CA MET A 132 6.71 -2.21 -0.85
C MET A 132 5.50 -3.12 -0.60
N GLY A 133 5.41 -3.70 0.59
CA GLY A 133 4.31 -4.55 1.05
C GLY A 133 3.03 -3.81 1.41
N ASP A 134 3.11 -2.57 1.88
CA ASP A 134 1.95 -1.74 2.26
C ASP A 134 0.88 -1.62 1.16
N PRO A 135 1.19 -1.21 -0.09
CA PRO A 135 0.17 -1.17 -1.14
C PRO A 135 -0.37 -2.56 -1.52
N LEU A 136 0.39 -3.63 -1.27
CA LEU A 136 -0.01 -5.00 -1.56
C LEU A 136 -0.99 -5.53 -0.51
N LYS A 137 -0.68 -5.40 0.78
CA LYS A 137 -1.51 -5.96 1.86
C LYS A 137 -2.69 -5.06 2.27
N ASP A 138 -2.57 -3.73 2.12
CA ASP A 138 -3.59 -2.80 2.63
C ASP A 138 -4.46 -2.19 1.54
N THR A 139 -4.05 -2.26 0.27
CA THR A 139 -4.85 -1.74 -0.85
C THR A 139 -5.25 -2.84 -1.82
N LEU A 140 -4.28 -3.52 -2.46
CA LEU A 140 -4.57 -4.43 -3.56
C LEU A 140 -5.18 -5.77 -3.10
N GLY A 141 -4.51 -6.46 -2.17
CA GLY A 141 -4.91 -7.77 -1.65
C GLY A 141 -6.34 -7.81 -1.10
N PRO A 142 -6.73 -6.91 -0.18
CA PRO A 142 -8.09 -6.91 0.38
C PRO A 142 -9.12 -6.41 -0.64
N SER A 143 -8.78 -5.47 -1.53
CA SER A 143 -9.73 -4.95 -2.53
C SER A 143 -10.04 -5.98 -3.62
N LEU A 144 -9.09 -6.85 -3.97
CA LEU A 144 -9.32 -7.95 -4.92
C LEU A 144 -10.33 -8.99 -4.43
N LYS A 145 -10.64 -9.03 -3.12
CA LYS A 145 -11.73 -9.88 -2.62
C LYS A 145 -13.12 -9.34 -2.99
N TRP A 146 -13.21 -8.03 -3.25
CA TRP A 146 -14.45 -7.34 -3.64
C TRP A 146 -14.56 -7.15 -5.16
N PHE A 147 -13.52 -7.53 -5.90
CA PHE A 147 -13.45 -7.53 -7.36
C PHE A 147 -13.98 -8.86 -7.91
#